data_AF-A0A0B6XYZ8-F1
#
_entry.id   AF-A0A0B6XYZ8-F1
#
_cell.length_a   1.000
_cell.length_b   1.000
_cell.length_c   1.000
_cell.angle_alpha   90.00
_cell.angle_beta   90.00
_cell.angle_gamma   90.00
#
_symmetry.space_group_name_H-M   'P 1'
#
loop_
_entity.id
_entity.type
_entity.pdbx_description
1 polymer ?
#
loop_
_entity_poly.entity_id
_entity_poly.type
_entity_poly.pdbx_seq_one_letter_code
_entity_poly.pdbx_strand_id
1 'polypeptide(L)' 'QHSEAHNVIASASPTDPIKLWDLRTKTNVQALQGHVNNAHACQIAFSPCGNYLASGSENQMVYVFDLRKG' A
#
# COMPACT_ATOMS: atom_id res chain seq x y z
N GLN A 1 -11.77 -13.34 -19.98
CA GLN A 1 -11.97 -13.57 -18.54
C GLN A 1 -11.28 -12.42 -17.83
N HIS A 2 -12.09 -11.48 -17.34
CA HIS A 2 -11.63 -10.20 -16.80
C HIS A 2 -10.87 -10.46 -15.50
N SER A 3 -9.56 -10.20 -15.48
CA SER A 3 -8.89 -9.87 -14.24
C SER A 3 -9.51 -8.56 -13.81
N GLU A 4 -10.29 -8.57 -12.73
CA GLU A 4 -10.62 -7.34 -12.01
C GLU A 4 -9.30 -6.80 -11.46
N ALA A 5 -8.57 -6.09 -12.31
CA ALA A 5 -7.50 -5.22 -11.86
C ALA A 5 -8.22 -4.17 -11.01
N HIS A 6 -8.30 -4.43 -9.71
CA HIS A 6 -8.65 -3.43 -8.73
C HIS A 6 -7.79 -2.21 -9.06
N ASN A 7 -8.45 -1.15 -9.51
CA ASN A 7 -7.81 0.04 -10.05
C ASN A 7 -7.28 0.87 -8.88
N VAL A 8 -6.39 0.25 -8.10
CA VAL A 8 -5.94 0.73 -6.81
C VAL A 8 -4.55 1.32 -6.97
N ILE A 9 -4.38 2.55 -6.49
CA ILE A 9 -3.06 3.16 -6.38
C ILE A 9 -2.68 3.23 -4.91
N ALA A 10 -1.40 2.98 -4.64
CA ALA A 10 -0.79 3.21 -3.35
C ALA A 10 0.09 4.46 -3.42
N SER A 11 0.00 5.29 -2.40
CA SER A 11 0.92 6.40 -2.19
C SER A 11 1.63 6.21 -0.86
N ALA A 12 2.96 6.28 -0.89
CA ALA A 12 3.80 6.29 0.30
C ALA A 12 4.41 7.68 0.49
N SER A 13 4.48 8.12 1.74
CA SER A 13 5.11 9.39 2.15
C SER A 13 6.09 9.09 3.29
N PRO A 14 7.17 9.86 3.43
CA PRO A 14 8.10 9.72 4.56
C PRO A 14 7.46 10.01 5.93
N THR A 15 6.33 10.71 5.97
CA THR A 15 5.69 11.17 7.22
C THR A 15 4.26 10.65 7.41
N ASP A 16 3.64 10.12 6.36
CA ASP A 16 2.25 9.66 6.41
C ASP A 16 2.18 8.14 6.27
N PRO A 17 1.14 7.50 6.85
CA PRO A 17 0.80 6.12 6.52
C PRO A 17 0.63 5.93 5.01
N ILE A 18 0.88 4.71 4.54
CA ILE A 18 0.63 4.37 3.14
C ILE A 18 -0.87 4.43 2.90
N LYS A 19 -1.29 5.20 1.90
CA LYS A 19 -2.69 5.39 1.55
C LYS A 19 -3.00 4.61 0.28
N LEU A 20 -4.11 3.87 0.32
CA LEU A 20 -4.69 3.16 -0.82
C LEU A 20 -5.91 3.88 -1.33
N TRP A 21 -6.00 4.00 -2.65
CA TRP A 21 -7.08 4.71 -3.33
C TRP A 21 -7.68 3.84 -4.41
N ASP A 22 -9.00 3.71 -4.44
CA ASP A 22 -9.71 3.12 -5.57
C ASP A 22 -9.97 4.22 -6.60
N LEU A 23 -9.40 4.09 -7.80
CA LEU A 23 -9.54 5.05 -8.90
C LEU A 23 -10.95 5.08 -9.50
N ARG A 24 -11.73 4.00 -9.34
CA ARG A 24 -13.11 3.92 -9.84
C ARG A 24 -14.03 4.80 -9.00
N THR A 25 -13.91 4.73 -7.68
CA THR A 25 -14.69 5.57 -6.75
C THR A 25 -14.00 6.90 -6.44
N LYS A 26 -12.70 7.01 -6.74
CA LYS A 26 -11.83 8.14 -6.39
C LYS A 26 -11.79 8.41 -4.89
N THR A 27 -11.93 7.37 -4.09
CA THR A 27 -11.93 7.47 -2.63
C THR A 27 -10.72 6.79 -2.03
N ASN A 28 -10.24 7.33 -0.91
CA ASN A 28 -9.31 6.59 -0.07
C ASN A 28 -10.07 5.39 0.52
N VAL A 29 -9.57 4.19 0.26
CA VAL A 29 -10.21 2.95 0.72
C VAL A 29 -9.56 2.42 2.00
N GLN A 30 -8.27 2.72 2.22
CA GLN A 30 -7.55 2.22 3.38
C GLN A 30 -6.29 3.05 3.66
N ALA A 31 -5.97 3.22 4.94
CA ALA A 31 -4.71 3.76 5.41
C ALA A 31 -3.95 2.66 6.17
N LEU A 32 -2.82 2.22 5.62
CA LEU A 32 -2.01 1.15 6.16
C LEU A 32 -1.08 1.73 7.23
N GLN A 33 -1.52 1.63 8.49
CA GLN A 33 -0.74 2.01 9.65
C GLN A 33 0.21 0.87 10.04
N GLY A 34 1.50 1.18 10.11
CA GLY A 34 2.58 0.23 10.40
C GLY A 34 3.95 0.90 10.32
N HIS A 35 4.05 1.91 9.45
CA HIS A 35 5.18 2.84 9.34
C HIS A 35 5.21 3.96 10.41
N VAL A 36 4.30 3.93 11.39
CA VAL A 36 4.00 5.06 12.28
C VAL A 36 5.17 5.41 13.24
N ASN A 37 6.13 4.51 13.43
CA ASN A 37 7.32 4.79 14.24
C ASN A 37 8.49 5.23 13.35
N ASN A 38 8.50 6.49 12.90
CA ASN A 38 9.62 7.15 12.20
C ASN A 38 10.15 6.43 10.94
N ALA A 39 9.33 5.58 10.33
CA ALA A 39 9.77 4.72 9.24
C ALA A 39 9.48 5.40 7.90
N HIS A 40 10.44 6.19 7.40
CA HIS A 40 10.42 6.71 6.03
C HIS A 40 10.22 5.52 5.07
N ALA A 41 9.11 5.51 4.33
CA ALA A 41 8.86 4.50 3.30
C ALA A 41 9.64 4.91 2.04
N CYS A 42 10.60 4.09 1.62
CA CYS A 42 11.46 4.41 0.47
C CYS A 42 10.87 3.89 -0.84
N GLN A 43 10.18 2.74 -0.78
CA GLN A 43 9.75 2.05 -1.98
C GLN A 43 8.55 1.16 -1.68
N ILE A 44 7.59 1.15 -2.60
CA ILE A 44 6.40 0.32 -2.54
C ILE A 44 6.30 -0.52 -3.81
N ALA A 45 5.82 -1.76 -3.66
CA ALA A 45 5.61 -2.67 -4.77
C ALA A 45 4.35 -3.50 -4.57
N PHE A 46 3.49 -3.55 -5.59
CA PHE A 46 2.34 -4.44 -5.59
C PHE A 46 2.76 -5.84 -6.04
N SER A 47 2.15 -6.86 -5.44
CA SER A 47 2.22 -8.21 -5.98
C SER A 47 1.57 -8.27 -7.38
N PRO A 48 2.06 -9.13 -8.29
CA PRO A 48 1.46 -9.30 -9.62
C PRO A 48 -0.04 -9.69 -9.59
N CYS A 49 -0.47 -10.34 -8.50
CA CYS A 49 -1.86 -10.72 -8.29
C CYS A 49 -2.70 -9.66 -7.57
N GLY A 50 -2.14 -8.49 -7.25
CA GLY A 50 -2.84 -7.37 -6.61
C GLY A 50 -3.28 -7.59 -5.16
N ASN A 51 -2.95 -8.74 -4.56
CA ASN A 51 -3.43 -9.12 -3.23
C ASN A 51 -2.53 -8.63 -2.09
N TYR A 52 -1.26 -8.33 -2.39
CA TYR A 52 -0.29 -7.87 -1.42
C TYR A 52 0.39 -6.58 -1.86
N LEU A 53 0.74 -5.77 -0.87
CA LEU A 53 1.62 -4.61 -1.02
C LEU A 53 2.84 -4.80 -0.13
N ALA A 54 4.03 -4.70 -0.70
CA ALA A 54 5.27 -4.63 0.03
C ALA A 54 5.73 -3.17 0.14
N SER A 55 6.23 -2.79 1.31
CA SER A 55 6.84 -1.48 1.55
C SER A 55 8.17 -1.65 2.27
N GLY A 56 9.22 -1.09 1.70
CA GLY A 56 10.54 -1.01 2.33
C GLY A 56 10.71 0.31 3.08
N SER A 57 11.34 0.25 4.26
CA SER A 57 11.66 1.43 5.05
C SER A 57 13.17 1.56 5.30
N GLU A 58 13.61 2.81 5.54
CA GLU A 58 14.99 3.16 5.93
C GLU A 58 15.45 2.47 7.22
N ASN A 59 14.50 2.02 8.06
CA ASN A 59 14.80 1.29 9.30
C ASN A 59 15.16 -0.19 9.06
N GLN A 60 15.47 -0.59 7.81
CA GLN A 60 15.79 -1.95 7.39
C GLN A 60 14.65 -2.95 7.55
N MET A 61 13.42 -2.50 7.80
CA MET A 61 12.25 -3.35 7.83
C MET A 61 11.52 -3.36 6.49
N VAL A 62 10.92 -4.52 6.20
CA VAL A 62 9.97 -4.70 5.11
C VAL A 62 8.61 -5.00 5.72
N TYR A 63 7.62 -4.20 5.33
CA TYR A 63 6.23 -4.39 5.71
C TYR A 63 5.50 -5.04 4.54
N VAL A 64 4.72 -6.07 4.83
CA VAL A 64 3.86 -6.75 3.86
C VAL A 64 2.43 -6.61 4.32
N PHE A 65 1.59 -6.02 3.47
CA PHE A 65 0.18 -5.79 3.74
C PHE A 65 -0.66 -6.74 2.87
N ASP A 66 -1.60 -7.45 3.49
CA ASP A 66 -2.61 -8.25 2.79
C ASP A 66 -3.81 -7.36 2.47
N LEU A 67 -4.00 -7.03 1.19
CA LEU A 67 -5.05 -6.15 0.71
C LEU A 67 -6.42 -6.82 0.62
N ARG A 68 -6.50 -8.13 0.84
CA ARG A 68 -7.76 -8.86 0.90
C ARG A 68 -8.43 -8.75 2.26
N LYS A 69 -7.65 -8.42 3.29
CA LYS A 69 -8.12 -8.18 4.64
C LYS A 69 -8.18 -6.67 4.84
N GLY A 70 -9.31 -6.09 4.41
CA GLY A 70 -9.67 -4.72 4.75
C GLY A 70 -9.78 -4.55 6.26
#